data_AF-A0A9D2RCP3-F1
#
_entry.id   AF-A0A9D2RCP3-F1
#
_cell.length_a   1.000
_cell.length_b   1.000
_cell.length_c   1.000
_cell.angle_alpha   90.00
_cell.angle_beta   90.00
_cell.angle_gamma   90.00
#
_symmetry.space_group_name_H-M   'P 1'
#
loop_
_entity.id
_entity.type
_entity.pdbx_description
1 polymer ?
#
loop_
_entity_poly.entity_id
_entity_poly.type
_entity_poly.pdbx_seq_one_letter_code
_entity_poly.pdbx_strand_id
1 'polypeptide(L)'
;MSKKPTVLMILDGYGLNDNCEANAVCEGKTPIMDQLMSQCPFVKGNASGMAVGLPEGQMGNSEVGHLNMGAGRIVYQELTRIT
;
A
#
# COMPACT_ATOMS: atom_id res chain seq x y z
N MET A 1 -27.84 5.54 -18.81
CA MET A 1 -26.96 4.39 -18.49
C MET A 1 -26.84 4.30 -16.97
N SER A 2 -26.88 3.09 -16.39
CA SER A 2 -26.54 2.92 -14.97
C SER A 2 -25.04 3.17 -14.78
N LYS A 3 -24.66 3.84 -13.68
CA LYS A 3 -23.23 4.05 -13.36
C LYS A 3 -22.61 2.70 -13.02
N LYS A 4 -21.45 2.38 -13.60
CA LYS A 4 -20.66 1.22 -13.19
C LYS A 4 -19.95 1.56 -11.87
N PRO A 5 -20.07 0.74 -10.81
CA PRO A 5 -19.37 0.99 -9.57
C PRO A 5 -17.86 0.79 -9.75
N THR A 6 -17.07 1.64 -9.09
CA THR A 6 -15.62 1.51 -8.97
C THR A 6 -15.30 1.42 -7.49
N VAL A 7 -14.46 0.46 -7.12
CA VAL A 7 -14.13 0.17 -5.72
C VAL A 7 -12.62 0.31 -5.54
N LEU A 8 -12.22 1.10 -4.53
CA LEU A 8 -10.88 1.07 -3.96
C LEU A 8 -10.93 0.15 -2.74
N MET A 9 -10.20 -0.97 -2.78
CA MET A 9 -10.09 -1.93 -1.67
C MET A 9 -8.70 -1.82 -1.06
N ILE A 10 -8.63 -1.54 0.24
CA ILE A 10 -7.38 -1.39 0.98
C ILE A 10 -7.28 -2.56 1.96
N LEU A 11 -6.27 -3.42 1.77
CA LEU A 11 -5.92 -4.47 2.71
C LEU A 11 -4.86 -3.91 3.68
N ASP A 12 -5.30 -3.48 4.86
CA ASP A 12 -4.40 -2.81 5.81
C ASP A 12 -3.30 -3.77 6.32
N GLY A 13 -2.05 -3.31 6.34
CA GLY A 13 -0.88 -4.11 6.69
C GLY A 13 -0.52 -5.24 5.71
N TYR A 14 -1.12 -5.30 4.51
CA TYR A 14 -0.87 -6.34 3.52
C TYR A 14 0.21 -5.90 2.50
N GLY A 15 1.46 -6.30 2.76
CA GLY A 15 2.62 -5.91 1.94
C GLY A 15 3.18 -7.04 1.08
N LEU A 16 4.13 -6.69 0.20
CA LEU A 16 4.92 -7.63 -0.59
C LEU A 16 6.32 -7.73 0.01
N ASN A 17 6.76 -8.96 0.27
CA ASN A 17 8.12 -9.26 0.71
C ASN A 17 8.57 -10.52 -0.02
N ASP A 18 9.76 -10.47 -0.63
CA ASP A 18 10.30 -11.59 -1.40
C ASP A 18 10.81 -12.73 -0.49
N ASN A 19 11.01 -12.47 0.82
CA ASN A 19 11.23 -13.51 1.82
C ASN A 19 9.89 -14.05 2.35
N CYS A 20 9.70 -15.37 2.23
CA CYS A 20 8.52 -16.05 2.74
C CYS A 20 8.68 -16.58 4.18
N GLU A 21 9.89 -16.54 4.76
CA GLU A 21 10.10 -16.94 6.15
C GLU A 21 9.38 -15.98 7.11
N ALA A 22 8.50 -16.53 7.96
CA ALA A 22 7.70 -15.76 8.92
C ALA A 22 6.82 -14.67 8.24
N ASN A 23 6.35 -14.95 7.03
CA ASN A 23 5.56 -14.05 6.22
C ASN A 23 4.14 -14.61 6.02
N ALA A 24 3.19 -14.13 6.83
CA ALA A 24 1.81 -14.61 6.79
C ALA A 24 1.10 -14.37 5.44
N VAL A 25 1.53 -13.36 4.67
CA VAL A 25 0.96 -13.09 3.34
C VAL A 25 1.42 -14.14 2.33
N CYS A 26 2.70 -14.52 2.35
CA CYS A 26 3.24 -15.56 1.47
C CYS A 26 2.82 -16.97 1.91
N GLU A 27 2.84 -17.25 3.21
CA GLU A 27 2.51 -18.59 3.76
C GLU A 27 0.99 -18.87 3.74
N GLY A 28 0.17 -17.82 3.70
CA GLY A 28 -1.28 -17.93 3.64
C GLY A 28 -1.79 -18.47 2.30
N LYS A 29 -2.97 -19.13 2.32
CA LYS A 29 -3.67 -19.51 1.09
C LYS A 29 -4.47 -18.32 0.56
N THR A 30 -3.97 -17.62 -0.45
CA THR A 30 -4.59 -16.39 -0.98
C THR A 30 -5.07 -16.51 -2.44
N PRO A 31 -5.87 -17.53 -2.81
CA PRO A 31 -6.14 -17.87 -4.21
C PRO A 31 -6.77 -16.72 -5.02
N ILE A 32 -7.58 -15.87 -4.37
CA ILE A 32 -8.20 -14.71 -5.04
C ILE A 32 -7.16 -13.61 -5.32
N MET A 33 -6.28 -13.31 -4.36
CA MET A 33 -5.22 -12.32 -4.58
C MET A 33 -4.21 -12.82 -5.61
N ASP A 34 -3.84 -14.11 -5.55
CA ASP A 34 -2.92 -14.75 -6.50
C ASP A 34 -3.50 -14.69 -7.93
N GLN A 35 -4.80 -14.94 -8.07
CA GLN A 35 -5.49 -14.83 -9.35
C GLN A 35 -5.51 -13.37 -9.86
N LEU A 36 -5.85 -12.40 -9.01
CA LEU A 36 -5.87 -10.99 -9.40
C LEU A 36 -4.49 -10.48 -9.82
N MET A 37 -3.43 -10.86 -9.09
CA MET A 37 -2.06 -10.48 -9.42
C MET A 37 -1.55 -11.09 -10.74
N SER A 38 -2.02 -12.29 -11.10
CA SER A 38 -1.60 -12.99 -12.32
C SER A 38 -2.43 -12.65 -13.57
N GLN A 39 -3.70 -12.30 -13.40
CA GLN A 39 -4.65 -12.12 -14.51
C GLN A 39 -5.04 -10.66 -14.77
N CYS A 40 -4.70 -9.73 -13.88
CA CYS A 40 -4.98 -8.31 -14.05
C CYS A 40 -3.67 -7.49 -14.06
N PRO A 41 -3.67 -6.27 -14.64
CA PRO A 41 -2.53 -5.36 -14.54
C PRO A 41 -2.16 -5.13 -13.07
N PHE A 42 -0.91 -5.43 -12.72
CA PHE A 42 -0.39 -5.36 -11.37
C PHE A 42 0.95 -4.63 -11.35
N VAL A 43 1.17 -3.80 -10.33
CA VAL A 43 2.42 -3.07 -10.12
C VAL A 43 2.72 -2.96 -8.63
N LYS A 44 4.00 -3.06 -8.25
CA LYS A 44 4.46 -2.81 -6.87
C LYS A 44 4.50 -1.29 -6.62
N GLY A 45 3.98 -0.85 -5.47
CA GLY A 45 4.00 0.55 -5.04
C GLY A 45 4.84 0.77 -3.80
N ASN A 46 5.38 1.99 -3.63
CA ASN A 46 6.07 2.40 -2.40
C ASN A 46 5.05 2.98 -1.41
N ALA A 47 5.10 2.53 -0.15
CA ALA A 47 4.16 2.92 0.90
C ALA A 47 4.83 3.41 2.19
N SER A 48 6.13 3.75 2.13
CA SER A 48 6.95 4.14 3.28
C SER A 48 8.00 5.19 2.88
N GLY A 49 8.65 5.79 3.88
CA GLY A 49 9.69 6.80 3.71
C GLY A 49 9.25 8.01 2.87
N MET A 50 10.20 8.54 2.10
CA MET A 50 10.00 9.76 1.31
C MET A 50 8.88 9.66 0.27
N ALA A 51 8.56 8.44 -0.19
CA ALA A 51 7.47 8.20 -1.15
C ALA A 51 6.09 8.58 -0.60
N VAL A 52 5.94 8.65 0.72
CA VAL A 52 4.69 9.01 1.41
C VAL A 52 4.84 10.21 2.35
N GLY A 53 5.95 10.96 2.21
CA GLY A 53 6.21 12.17 2.98
C GLY A 53 6.78 11.94 4.38
N LEU A 54 7.31 10.74 4.65
CA LEU A 54 8.05 10.40 5.87
C LEU A 54 9.57 10.51 5.65
N PRO A 55 10.39 10.64 6.71
CA PRO A 55 11.84 10.53 6.62
C PRO A 55 12.28 9.22 5.96
N GLU A 56 13.46 9.24 5.33
CA GLU A 56 14.04 8.04 4.73
C GLU A 56 14.18 6.89 5.74
N GLY A 57 13.84 5.67 5.31
CA GLY A 57 13.88 4.47 6.16
C GLY A 57 12.70 4.34 7.15
N GLN A 58 11.86 5.36 7.31
CA GLN A 58 10.72 5.27 8.21
C GLN A 58 9.59 4.41 7.61
N MET A 59 9.10 3.46 8.38
CA MET A 59 7.95 2.62 8.02
C MET A 59 6.70 3.47 7.81
N GLY A 60 5.90 3.11 6.81
CA GLY A 60 4.57 3.67 6.61
C GLY A 60 3.57 3.25 7.70
N ASN A 61 2.42 3.89 7.71
CA ASN A 61 1.32 3.54 8.60
C ASN A 61 -0.03 3.87 7.94
N SER A 62 -1.13 3.43 8.56
CA SER A 62 -2.47 3.58 8.02
C SER A 62 -2.85 5.05 7.80
N GLU A 63 -2.54 5.95 8.72
CA GLU A 63 -2.86 7.39 8.60
C GLU A 63 -2.17 8.01 7.37
N VAL A 64 -0.85 7.84 7.28
CA VAL A 64 -0.03 8.35 6.18
C VAL A 64 -0.48 7.75 4.85
N GLY A 65 -0.74 6.45 4.81
CA GLY A 65 -1.20 5.75 3.61
C GLY A 65 -2.54 6.26 3.09
N HIS A 66 -3.55 6.35 3.97
CA HIS A 66 -4.88 6.83 3.59
C HIS A 66 -4.85 8.31 3.15
N LEU A 67 -4.03 9.14 3.81
CA LEU A 67 -3.87 10.54 3.46
C LEU A 67 -3.29 10.71 2.05
N ASN A 68 -2.22 9.98 1.72
CA ASN A 68 -1.59 10.05 0.40
C ASN A 68 -2.52 9.53 -0.70
N MET A 69 -3.20 8.39 -0.49
CA MET A 69 -4.17 7.85 -1.47
C MET A 69 -5.36 8.77 -1.68
N GLY A 70 -5.91 9.35 -0.61
CA GLY A 70 -7.02 10.29 -0.68
C GLY A 70 -6.64 11.63 -1.30
N ALA A 71 -5.39 12.09 -1.08
CA ALA A 71 -4.91 13.37 -1.60
C ALA A 71 -4.41 13.30 -3.05
N GLY A 72 -4.04 12.11 -3.55
CA GLY A 72 -3.47 11.94 -4.89
C GLY A 72 -2.11 12.63 -5.08
N ARG A 73 -1.38 12.88 -3.99
CA ARG A 73 -0.05 13.51 -3.96
C ARG A 73 0.70 13.10 -2.70
N ILE A 74 2.02 13.31 -2.71
CA ILE A 74 2.85 13.16 -1.51
C ILE A 74 2.41 14.19 -0.45
N VAL A 75 2.03 13.72 0.73
CA VAL A 75 1.67 14.58 1.86
C VAL A 75 2.75 14.50 2.95
N TYR A 76 3.53 15.58 3.05
CA TYR A 76 4.58 15.71 4.06
C TYR A 76 4.00 15.74 5.47
N GLN A 77 4.51 14.84 6.31
CA GLN A 77 4.06 14.69 7.69
C GLN A 77 4.74 15.69 8.61
N GLU A 78 4.15 15.95 9.78
CA GLU A 78 4.72 16.90 10.73
C GLU A 78 6.12 16.48 11.23
N LEU A 79 6.41 15.19 11.26
CA LEU A 79 7.75 14.68 11.62
C LEU A 79 8.85 15.14 10.65
N THR A 80 8.58 15.20 9.34
CA THR A 80 9.48 15.78 8.32
C THR A 80 9.43 17.31 8.27
N ARG A 81 8.51 17.94 9.03
CA ARG A 81 8.32 19.40 9.03
C ARG A 81 9.06 20.09 10.17
N ILE A 82 9.39 19.36 11.24
CA ILE A 82 10.04 19.89 12.45
C ILE A 82 11.56 19.67 12.43
N THR A 83 12.06 18.61 11.78
CA THR A 83 13.50 18.34 11.53
C THR A 83 13.88 18.63 10.11
#